data_AF-A0A4V3YPU8-F1
#
_entry.id   AF-A0A4V3YPU8-F1
#
_cell.length_a   1.000
_cell.length_b   1.000
_cell.length_c   1.000
_cell.angle_alpha   90.00
_cell.angle_beta   90.00
_cell.angle_gamma   90.00
#
_symmetry.space_group_name_H-M   'P 1'
#
loop_
_entity.id
_entity.type
_entity.pdbx_description
1 polymer ?
#
loop_
_entity_poly.entity_id
_entity_poly.type
_entity_poly.pdbx_seq_one_letter_code
_entity_poly.pdbx_strand_id
1 'polypeptide(L)'
;MSVPASVQAVAEPGRPSTWNPTRLFRAVAIAEAVTWAGLLAGMFLKYVTETTEVGVRVFGMLHGVVFIAYVVTTLVVWADRKWTAGRGLLALVASVPPLMTLPLEWHAVRRGWLGDTWRLPAGAGSSLPDRVVAWLLRNPLRGVGVGLVAVMALTGLALLVGPPTS
;
A
#
# COMPACT_ATOMS: atom_id res chain seq x y z
N MET A 1 -17.75 4.86 54.40
CA MET A 1 -17.96 3.74 53.45
C MET A 1 -17.39 4.19 52.10
N SER A 2 -16.14 3.86 51.82
CA SER A 2 -15.41 4.29 50.61
C SER A 2 -15.11 3.07 49.76
N VAL A 3 -15.62 3.07 48.53
CA VAL A 3 -15.33 2.03 47.52
C VAL A 3 -13.84 2.11 47.15
N PRO A 4 -13.08 1.00 47.16
CA PRO A 4 -11.66 1.02 46.79
C PRO A 4 -11.47 1.29 45.29
N ALA A 5 -10.51 2.16 44.97
CA ALA A 5 -10.13 2.60 43.61
C ALA A 5 -9.40 1.52 42.78
N SER A 6 -9.66 0.23 43.01
CA SER A 6 -8.98 -0.89 42.35
C SER A 6 -9.82 -1.55 41.24
N VAL A 7 -10.94 -0.94 40.84
CA VAL A 7 -11.75 -1.38 39.69
C VAL A 7 -11.71 -0.30 38.59
N GLN A 8 -10.52 0.13 38.20
CA GLN A 8 -10.31 0.98 37.02
C GLN A 8 -9.05 0.54 36.28
N ALA A 9 -9.12 -0.61 35.61
CA ALA A 9 -8.33 -0.94 34.42
C ALA A 9 -8.73 -2.33 33.88
N VAL A 10 -10.03 -2.56 33.65
CA VAL A 10 -10.39 -3.52 32.60
C VAL A 10 -10.03 -2.80 31.31
N ALA A 11 -8.99 -3.26 30.61
CA ALA A 11 -8.60 -2.71 29.33
C ALA A 11 -9.82 -2.71 28.39
N GLU A 12 -10.32 -1.53 28.03
CA GLU A 12 -11.45 -1.38 27.12
C GLU A 12 -11.14 -2.12 25.81
N PRO A 13 -11.91 -3.17 25.44
CA PRO A 13 -11.69 -3.85 24.19
C PRO A 13 -12.10 -2.93 23.03
N GLY A 14 -11.10 -2.49 22.25
CA GLY A 14 -11.30 -2.19 20.84
C GLY A 14 -11.69 -0.76 20.45
N ARG A 15 -11.03 0.30 20.97
CA ARG A 15 -11.02 1.56 20.20
C ARG A 15 -10.24 1.31 18.90
N PRO A 16 -10.87 1.44 17.71
CA PRO A 16 -10.18 1.19 16.45
C PRO A 16 -9.00 2.15 16.34
N SER A 17 -7.79 1.60 16.29
CA SER A 17 -6.60 2.41 16.05
C SER A 17 -6.75 3.11 14.71
N THR A 18 -6.36 4.39 14.65
CA THR A 18 -6.29 5.14 13.38
C THR A 18 -5.31 4.52 12.40
N TRP A 19 -4.39 3.70 12.92
CA TRP A 19 -3.33 3.00 12.21
C TRP A 19 -3.58 1.49 12.17
N ASN A 20 -4.38 1.04 11.20
CA ASN A 20 -4.73 -0.38 11.02
C ASN A 20 -4.56 -0.87 9.57
N PRO A 21 -4.49 -2.20 9.32
CA PRO A 21 -4.25 -2.76 7.99
C PRO A 21 -5.30 -2.32 6.97
N THR A 22 -6.58 -2.34 7.36
CA THR A 22 -7.69 -1.98 6.47
C THR A 22 -7.57 -0.55 5.97
N ARG A 23 -7.32 0.41 6.86
CA ARG A 23 -7.18 1.83 6.51
C ARG A 23 -5.96 2.07 5.62
N LEU A 24 -4.82 1.45 5.94
CA LEU A 24 -3.60 1.58 5.13
C LEU A 24 -3.82 1.03 3.72
N PHE A 25 -4.30 -0.21 3.61
CA PHE A 25 -4.53 -0.85 2.32
C PHE A 25 -5.54 -0.06 1.48
N ARG A 26 -6.65 0.38 2.10
CA ARG A 26 -7.67 1.22 1.44
C ARG A 26 -7.11 2.54 0.93
N ALA A 27 -6.35 3.26 1.78
CA ALA A 27 -5.79 4.55 1.40
C ALA A 27 -4.85 4.41 0.19
N VAL A 28 -4.00 3.38 0.19
CA VAL A 28 -3.06 3.13 -0.91
C VAL A 28 -3.77 2.65 -2.17
N ALA A 29 -4.78 1.78 -2.07
CA ALA A 29 -5.60 1.35 -3.20
C ALA A 29 -6.35 2.53 -3.85
N ILE A 30 -6.93 3.43 -3.05
CA ILE A 30 -7.59 4.63 -3.56
C ILE A 30 -6.58 5.58 -4.22
N ALA A 31 -5.42 5.81 -3.58
CA ALA A 31 -4.37 6.64 -4.15
C ALA A 31 -3.90 6.08 -5.51
N GLU A 32 -3.75 4.75 -5.61
CA GLU A 32 -3.34 4.09 -6.85
C GLU A 32 -4.37 4.34 -7.95
N ALA A 33 -5.65 4.14 -7.65
CA ALA A 33 -6.74 4.35 -8.61
C ALA A 33 -6.84 5.81 -9.06
N VAL A 34 -6.64 6.78 -8.15
CA VAL A 34 -6.61 8.21 -8.48
C VAL A 34 -5.42 8.53 -9.40
N THR A 35 -4.23 7.99 -9.13
CA THR A 35 -3.08 8.21 -10.02
C THR A 35 -3.27 7.58 -11.40
N TRP A 36 -3.91 6.41 -11.49
CA TRP A 36 -4.35 5.82 -12.77
C TRP A 36 -5.31 6.72 -13.53
N ALA A 37 -6.34 7.24 -12.85
CA ALA A 37 -7.31 8.14 -13.46
C ALA A 37 -6.64 9.41 -13.98
N GLY A 38 -5.69 9.98 -13.23
CA GLY A 38 -4.87 11.11 -13.66
C GLY A 38 -3.99 10.77 -14.86
N LEU A 39 -3.40 9.58 -14.91
CA LEU A 39 -2.61 9.09 -16.05
C LEU A 39 -3.47 8.98 -17.31
N LEU A 40 -4.64 8.34 -17.20
CA LEU A 40 -5.59 8.20 -18.31
C LEU A 40 -6.11 9.56 -18.78
N ALA A 41 -6.40 10.48 -17.86
CA ALA A 41 -6.79 11.85 -18.19
C ALA A 41 -5.65 12.60 -18.90
N GLY A 42 -4.40 12.44 -18.44
CA GLY A 42 -3.23 13.00 -19.09
C GLY A 42 -3.03 12.45 -20.51
N MET A 43 -3.22 11.13 -20.70
CA MET A 43 -3.18 10.50 -22.02
C MET A 43 -4.29 11.04 -22.92
N PHE A 44 -5.52 11.12 -22.41
CA PHE A 44 -6.65 11.68 -23.15
C PHE A 44 -6.37 13.11 -23.61
N LEU A 45 -5.91 13.98 -22.72
CA LEU A 45 -5.55 15.36 -23.08
C LEU A 45 -4.42 15.40 -24.11
N LYS A 46 -3.37 14.59 -23.95
CA LYS A 46 -2.27 14.49 -24.92
C LYS A 46 -2.79 14.15 -26.32
N TYR A 47 -3.66 13.15 -26.44
CA TYR A 47 -4.11 12.66 -27.74
C TYR A 47 -5.29 13.44 -28.34
N VAL A 48 -6.13 14.07 -27.52
CA VAL A 48 -7.34 14.78 -27.99
C VAL A 48 -7.12 16.27 -28.16
N THR A 49 -6.31 16.86 -27.28
CA THR A 49 -6.07 18.33 -27.29
C THR A 49 -4.67 18.70 -27.77
N GLU A 50 -3.82 17.73 -28.11
CA GLU A 50 -2.42 17.87 -28.57
C GLU A 50 -1.51 18.78 -27.71
N THR A 51 -1.93 19.17 -26.51
CA THR A 51 -1.38 20.36 -25.84
C THR A 51 -0.51 20.08 -24.63
N THR A 52 -0.37 18.84 -24.13
CA THR A 52 0.50 18.61 -22.95
C THR A 52 1.04 17.18 -22.76
N GLU A 53 2.36 17.02 -22.85
CA GLU A 53 3.09 15.83 -22.37
C GLU A 53 3.37 15.87 -20.86
N VAL A 54 3.31 17.06 -20.26
CA VAL A 54 3.61 17.31 -18.84
C VAL A 54 2.66 16.52 -17.94
N GLY A 55 1.37 16.46 -18.27
CA GLY A 55 0.38 15.72 -17.49
C GLY A 55 0.70 14.23 -17.41
N VAL A 56 1.00 13.60 -18.56
CA VAL A 56 1.41 12.19 -18.63
C VAL A 56 2.69 11.95 -17.82
N ARG A 57 3.67 12.86 -17.90
CA ARG A 57 4.94 12.72 -17.17
C ARG A 57 4.74 12.81 -15.65
N VAL A 58 3.98 13.80 -15.18
CA VAL A 58 3.72 13.99 -13.75
C VAL A 58 2.89 12.85 -13.18
N PHE A 59 1.76 12.52 -13.82
CA PHE A 59 0.91 11.43 -13.35
C PHE A 59 1.58 10.06 -13.51
N GLY A 60 2.44 9.87 -14.52
CA GLY A 60 3.25 8.66 -14.68
C GLY A 60 4.24 8.46 -13.53
N MET A 61 4.95 9.51 -13.13
CA MET A 61 5.84 9.45 -11.95
C MET A 61 5.07 9.19 -10.65
N LEU A 62 3.98 9.91 -10.44
CA LEU A 62 3.13 9.73 -9.25
C LEU A 62 2.57 8.31 -9.20
N HIS A 63 2.07 7.80 -10.32
CA HIS A 63 1.56 6.44 -10.43
C HIS A 63 2.63 5.41 -10.08
N GLY A 64 3.85 5.54 -10.60
CA GLY A 64 4.96 4.63 -10.26
C GLY A 64 5.29 4.59 -8.76
N VAL A 65 5.29 5.76 -8.08
CA VAL A 65 5.48 5.84 -6.62
C VAL A 65 4.37 5.11 -5.88
N VAL A 66 3.11 5.38 -6.24
CA VAL A 66 1.97 4.79 -5.55
C VAL A 66 1.83 3.30 -5.84
N PHE A 67 2.17 2.85 -7.05
CA PHE A 67 2.25 1.44 -7.42
C PHE A 67 3.22 0.68 -6.51
N ILE A 68 4.44 1.20 -6.30
CA ILE A 68 5.42 0.58 -5.39
C ILE A 68 4.89 0.57 -3.95
N ALA A 69 4.28 1.67 -3.50
CA ALA A 69 3.66 1.74 -2.18
C ALA A 69 2.56 0.68 -2.01
N TYR A 70 1.75 0.44 -3.04
CA TYR A 70 0.72 -0.59 -3.07
C TYR A 70 1.31 -2.00 -2.98
N VAL A 71 2.34 -2.30 -3.77
CA VAL A 71 3.05 -3.59 -3.73
C VAL A 71 3.62 -3.86 -2.34
N VAL A 72 4.35 -2.90 -1.76
CA VAL A 72 4.94 -3.02 -0.42
C VAL A 72 3.85 -3.22 0.64
N THR A 73 2.77 -2.42 0.58
CA THR A 73 1.63 -2.55 1.51
C THR A 73 0.99 -3.91 1.40
N THR A 74 0.83 -4.44 0.18
CA THR A 74 0.29 -5.77 -0.08
C THR A 74 1.16 -6.85 0.56
N LEU A 75 2.49 -6.78 0.41
CA LEU A 75 3.42 -7.74 1.01
C LEU A 75 3.41 -7.68 2.54
N VAL A 76 3.33 -6.48 3.12
CA VAL A 76 3.19 -6.26 4.56
C VAL A 76 1.92 -6.90 5.09
N VAL A 77 0.79 -6.61 4.47
CA VAL A 77 -0.51 -7.16 4.86
C VAL A 77 -0.54 -8.68 4.65
N TRP A 78 0.04 -9.18 3.56
CA TRP A 78 0.14 -10.61 3.30
C TRP A 78 0.86 -11.33 4.44
N ALA A 79 2.05 -10.86 4.85
CA ALA A 79 2.79 -11.45 5.95
C ALA A 79 2.07 -11.31 7.29
N ASP A 80 1.53 -10.11 7.59
CA ASP A 80 0.80 -9.85 8.83
C ASP A 80 -0.44 -10.75 8.95
N ARG A 81 -1.19 -10.89 7.86
CA ARG A 81 -2.44 -11.63 7.80
C ARG A 81 -2.29 -13.10 7.43
N LYS A 82 -1.06 -13.56 7.17
CA LYS A 82 -0.75 -14.91 6.69
C LYS A 82 -1.65 -15.32 5.52
N TRP A 83 -1.80 -14.43 4.55
CA TRP A 83 -2.58 -14.73 3.36
C TRP A 83 -2.02 -15.94 2.62
N THR A 84 -2.91 -16.71 1.99
CA THR A 84 -2.50 -17.74 1.04
C THR A 84 -1.86 -17.08 -0.18
N ALA A 85 -1.01 -17.82 -0.90
CA ALA A 85 -0.36 -17.31 -2.10
C ALA A 85 -1.34 -16.78 -3.15
N GLY A 86 -2.50 -17.42 -3.30
CA GLY A 86 -3.55 -16.95 -4.21
C GLY A 86 -4.08 -15.55 -3.87
N ARG A 87 -4.31 -15.23 -2.58
CA ARG A 87 -4.79 -13.89 -2.18
C ARG A 87 -3.72 -12.82 -2.40
N GLY A 88 -2.49 -13.13 -2.03
CA GLY A 88 -1.36 -12.25 -2.24
C GLY A 88 -1.11 -11.95 -3.71
N LEU A 89 -1.10 -12.98 -4.55
CA LEU A 89 -0.91 -12.85 -5.99
C LEU A 89 -2.08 -12.10 -6.64
N LEU A 90 -3.32 -12.43 -6.27
CA LEU A 90 -4.50 -11.68 -6.73
C LEU A 90 -4.37 -10.19 -6.40
N ALA A 91 -3.88 -9.88 -5.19
CA ALA A 91 -3.70 -8.51 -4.78
C ALA A 91 -2.63 -7.76 -5.58
N LEU A 92 -1.50 -8.42 -5.88
CA LEU A 92 -0.45 -7.86 -6.72
C LEU A 92 -0.93 -7.68 -8.17
N VAL A 93 -1.59 -8.69 -8.74
CA VAL A 93 -2.10 -8.63 -10.12
C VAL A 93 -3.12 -7.50 -10.27
N ALA A 94 -3.95 -7.23 -9.26
CA ALA A 94 -4.93 -6.14 -9.31
C ALA A 94 -4.32 -4.73 -9.45
N SER A 95 -3.02 -4.55 -9.24
CA SER A 95 -2.33 -3.28 -9.49
C SER A 95 -1.91 -3.06 -10.94
N VAL A 96 -2.01 -4.09 -11.79
CA VAL A 96 -1.61 -4.01 -13.21
C VAL A 96 -2.73 -3.45 -14.08
N PRO A 97 -3.98 -3.94 -14.01
CA PRO A 97 -5.08 -3.33 -14.76
C PRO A 97 -5.56 -2.05 -14.08
N PRO A 98 -5.94 -1.03 -14.87
CA PRO A 98 -6.41 0.24 -14.33
C PRO A 98 -7.62 0.03 -13.42
N LEU A 99 -7.62 0.74 -12.28
CA LEU A 99 -8.71 0.81 -11.29
C LEU A 99 -9.04 -0.53 -10.60
N MET A 100 -8.30 -1.63 -10.84
CA MET A 100 -8.59 -2.94 -10.24
C MET A 100 -8.25 -3.04 -8.76
N THR A 101 -7.47 -2.11 -8.24
CA THR A 101 -7.23 -1.94 -6.82
C THR A 101 -8.51 -1.63 -6.04
N LEU A 102 -9.50 -0.92 -6.62
CA LEU A 102 -10.76 -0.58 -5.94
C LEU A 102 -11.72 -1.77 -5.74
N PRO A 103 -12.09 -2.55 -6.78
CA PRO A 103 -12.94 -3.73 -6.59
C PRO A 103 -12.29 -4.77 -5.67
N LEU A 104 -10.97 -4.93 -5.76
CA LEU A 104 -10.24 -5.81 -4.88
C LEU A 104 -10.27 -5.31 -3.44
N GLU A 105 -9.97 -4.03 -3.19
CA GLU A 105 -10.04 -3.43 -1.85
C GLU A 105 -11.42 -3.67 -1.24
N TRP A 106 -12.46 -3.38 -2.00
CA TRP A 106 -13.83 -3.56 -1.56
C TRP A 106 -14.15 -5.03 -1.26
N HIS A 107 -13.68 -5.95 -2.12
CA HIS A 107 -13.82 -7.38 -1.89
C HIS A 107 -13.05 -7.84 -0.62
N ALA A 108 -11.82 -7.36 -0.44
CA ALA A 108 -10.96 -7.70 0.68
C ALA A 108 -11.56 -7.22 2.02
N VAL A 109 -12.15 -6.03 2.04
CA VAL A 109 -12.87 -5.51 3.22
C VAL A 109 -14.12 -6.35 3.50
N ARG A 110 -14.95 -6.61 2.48
CA ARG A 110 -16.17 -7.42 2.65
C ARG A 110 -15.91 -8.83 3.13
N ARG A 111 -14.76 -9.41 2.75
CA ARG A 111 -14.36 -10.77 3.11
C ARG A 111 -13.50 -10.82 4.37
N GLY A 112 -13.25 -9.68 5.02
CA GLY A 112 -12.48 -9.61 6.28
C GLY A 112 -11.01 -10.00 6.12
N TRP A 113 -10.40 -9.80 4.95
CA TRP A 113 -9.02 -10.21 4.69
C TRP A 113 -7.99 -9.37 5.47
N LEU A 114 -8.31 -8.11 5.71
CA LEU A 114 -7.38 -7.08 6.20
C LEU A 114 -7.36 -6.99 7.73
N GLY A 115 -8.52 -6.95 8.39
CA GLY A 115 -8.64 -6.84 9.84
C GLY A 115 -8.40 -5.41 10.38
N ASP A 116 -8.78 -5.19 11.64
CA ASP A 116 -8.78 -3.85 12.27
C ASP A 116 -7.59 -3.62 13.21
N THR A 117 -6.76 -4.64 13.42
CA THR A 117 -5.57 -4.59 14.28
C THR A 117 -4.43 -5.36 13.64
N TRP A 118 -3.22 -4.80 13.70
CA TRP A 118 -2.00 -5.48 13.24
C TRP A 118 -1.66 -6.67 14.14
N ARG A 119 -1.26 -7.80 13.53
CA ARG A 119 -0.80 -8.99 14.27
C ARG A 119 0.67 -8.86 14.70
N LEU A 120 1.56 -8.46 13.78
CA LEU A 120 3.01 -8.55 13.94
C LEU A 120 3.68 -7.57 14.94
N PRO A 121 3.15 -6.37 15.22
CA PRO A 121 3.73 -5.47 16.23
C PRO A 121 3.72 -6.06 17.64
N ALA A 122 2.72 -6.89 17.95
CA ALA A 122 2.55 -7.61 19.21
C ALA A 122 2.90 -9.10 19.03
N GLY A 123 4.20 -9.44 19.13
CA GLY A 123 4.67 -10.82 19.05
C GLY A 123 5.21 -11.23 17.68
N ALA A 124 6.17 -10.46 17.15
CA ALA A 124 6.87 -10.75 15.90
C ALA A 124 7.37 -12.22 15.88
N GLY A 125 6.88 -13.00 14.93
CA GLY A 125 7.19 -14.42 14.79
C GLY A 125 8.67 -14.69 14.51
N SER A 126 9.06 -15.98 14.50
CA SER A 126 10.45 -16.39 14.31
C SER A 126 10.97 -16.29 12.86
N SER A 127 10.09 -16.11 11.87
CA SER A 127 10.45 -16.07 10.44
C SER A 127 11.08 -14.73 10.03
N LEU A 128 11.91 -14.74 8.98
CA LEU A 128 12.52 -13.51 8.44
C LEU A 128 11.48 -12.49 7.92
N PRO A 129 10.41 -12.89 7.20
CA PRO A 129 9.36 -11.95 6.77
C PRO A 129 8.64 -11.28 7.94
N ASP A 130 8.32 -12.03 9.00
CA ASP A 130 7.66 -11.50 10.20
C ASP A 130 8.55 -10.44 10.87
N ARG A 131 9.87 -10.64 10.92
CA ARG A 131 10.83 -9.67 11.48
C ARG A 131 10.93 -8.40 10.63
N VAL A 132 11.05 -8.55 9.32
CA VAL A 132 11.14 -7.40 8.39
C VAL A 132 9.86 -6.56 8.47
N VAL A 133 8.70 -7.21 8.45
CA VAL A 133 7.42 -6.51 8.53
C VAL A 133 7.21 -5.88 9.91
N ALA A 134 7.55 -6.57 11.00
CA ALA A 134 7.49 -5.98 12.34
C ALA A 134 8.42 -4.76 12.47
N TRP A 135 9.62 -4.80 11.88
CA TRP A 135 10.53 -3.66 11.84
C TRP A 135 9.95 -2.49 11.04
N LEU A 136 9.37 -2.77 9.87
CA LEU A 136 8.77 -1.77 8.98
C LEU A 136 7.57 -1.09 9.63
N LEU A 137 6.71 -1.86 10.30
CA LEU A 137 5.55 -1.33 11.05
C LEU A 137 5.97 -0.49 12.26
N ARG A 138 7.12 -0.81 12.89
CA ARG A 138 7.69 -0.02 14.00
C ARG A 138 8.42 1.23 13.54
N ASN A 139 8.91 1.28 12.30
CA ASN A 139 9.70 2.39 11.77
C ASN A 139 9.13 2.87 10.41
N PRO A 140 7.89 3.38 10.37
CA PRO A 140 7.19 3.71 9.12
C PRO A 140 7.95 4.74 8.27
N LEU A 141 8.60 5.73 8.89
CA LEU A 141 9.39 6.75 8.19
C LEU A 141 10.58 6.15 7.43
N ARG A 142 11.24 5.12 7.99
CA ARG A 142 12.34 4.42 7.32
C ARG A 142 11.81 3.60 6.15
N GLY A 143 10.63 3.01 6.29
CA GLY A 143 9.92 2.33 5.22
C GLY A 143 9.63 3.22 4.03
N VAL A 144 9.09 4.42 4.30
CA VAL A 144 8.87 5.45 3.27
C VAL A 144 10.18 5.84 2.62
N GLY A 145 11.24 6.06 3.41
CA GLY A 145 12.58 6.36 2.89
C GLY A 145 13.10 5.29 1.93
N VAL A 146 13.01 4.01 2.29
CA VAL A 146 13.41 2.89 1.43
C VAL A 146 12.56 2.84 0.16
N GLY A 147 11.24 3.05 0.26
CA GLY A 147 10.35 3.11 -0.90
C GLY A 147 10.72 4.23 -1.87
N LEU A 148 11.00 5.43 -1.37
CA LEU A 148 11.45 6.56 -2.19
C LEU A 148 12.79 6.28 -2.87
N VAL A 149 13.75 5.67 -2.15
CA VAL A 149 15.04 5.27 -2.73
C VAL A 149 14.86 4.22 -3.83
N ALA A 150 13.99 3.22 -3.62
CA ALA A 150 13.69 2.20 -4.62
C ALA A 150 13.07 2.82 -5.89
N VAL A 151 12.11 3.76 -5.74
CA VAL A 151 11.55 4.51 -6.88
C VAL A 151 12.64 5.25 -7.64
N MET A 152 13.49 6.01 -6.93
CA MET A 152 14.56 6.79 -7.56
C MET A 152 15.57 5.88 -8.27
N ALA A 153 15.92 4.74 -7.66
CA ALA A 153 16.83 3.77 -8.25
C ALA A 153 16.24 3.10 -9.50
N LEU A 154 14.99 2.65 -9.45
CA LEU A 154 14.30 2.05 -10.59
C LEU A 154 14.11 3.06 -11.73
N THR A 155 13.78 4.30 -11.40
CA THR A 155 13.66 5.40 -12.38
C THR A 155 15.02 5.71 -13.00
N GLY A 156 16.07 5.85 -12.19
CA GLY A 156 17.43 6.06 -12.67
C GLY A 156 17.91 4.92 -13.56
N LEU A 157 17.65 3.68 -13.17
CA LEU A 157 17.99 2.50 -13.97
C LEU A 157 17.24 2.49 -15.30
N ALA A 158 15.93 2.76 -15.31
CA ALA A 158 15.15 2.83 -16.55
C ALA A 158 15.66 3.91 -17.50
N LEU A 159 16.13 5.05 -16.97
CA LEU A 159 16.76 6.11 -17.76
C LEU A 159 18.14 5.70 -18.32
N LEU A 160 18.88 4.85 -17.60
CA LEU A 160 20.18 4.31 -18.04
C LEU A 160 20.04 3.22 -19.11
N VAL A 161 18.97 2.42 -19.07
CA VAL A 161 18.73 1.37 -20.08
C VAL A 161 18.40 1.97 -21.44
N GLY A 162 17.84 3.19 -21.48
CA GLY A 162 17.46 3.88 -22.73
C GLY A 162 16.36 3.12 -23.52
N PRO A 163 15.69 3.76 -24.48
CA PRO A 163 14.81 3.03 -25.38
C PRO A 163 15.65 2.02 -26.18
N PRO A 164 15.20 0.77 -26.38
CA PRO A 164 15.86 -0.10 -27.34
C PRO A 164 15.88 0.63 -28.69
N THR A 165 17.07 0.89 -29.22
CA THR A 165 17.22 1.39 -30.59
C THR A 165 16.80 0.27 -31.53
N SER A 166 15.52 0.26 -31.89
CA SER A 166 14.95 -0.55 -32.96
C SER A 166 14.44 0.37 -34.06
#